data_AF-A0AAV8XVV2-F1
#
_entry.id   AF-A0AAV8XVV2-F1
#
_cell.length_a   1.000
_cell.length_b   1.000
_cell.length_c   1.000
_cell.angle_alpha   90.00
_cell.angle_beta   90.00
_cell.angle_gamma   90.00
#
_symmetry.space_group_name_H-M   'P 1'
#
loop_
_entity.id
_entity.type
_entity.pdbx_description
1 polymer ?
#
loop_
_entity_poly.entity_id
_entity_poly.type
_entity_poly.pdbx_seq_one_letter_code
_entity_poly.pdbx_strand_id
1 'polypeptide(L)'
;MDKKVTSFLKGENNIVNEPGTSSISNMANGKDKELPSFWIPSKTPSAEKSKLEKPDSTIYCPISHRPLKVKDLVDVKFTPVNDPNDKKSIHTRENRYMCAVTHDILSNSVPCAVLKPTGDVVTLECIEKIIKKRLDSSVDQ
;
A
#
# COMPACT_ATOMS: atom_id res chain seq x y z
N MET A 1 44.04 22.71 -21.68
CA MET A 1 42.56 22.69 -21.64
C MET A 1 42.09 21.27 -21.34
N ASP A 2 41.37 21.12 -20.24
CA ASP A 2 41.13 19.84 -19.57
C ASP A 2 40.10 18.95 -20.28
N LYS A 3 40.45 17.67 -20.46
CA LYS A 3 39.64 16.60 -21.09
C LYS A 3 38.25 16.40 -20.44
N LYS A 4 38.05 16.95 -19.24
CA LYS A 4 36.79 16.92 -18.51
C LYS A 4 35.75 17.86 -19.14
N VAL A 5 36.19 19.00 -19.67
CA VAL A 5 35.32 20.00 -20.30
C VAL A 5 34.74 19.45 -21.61
N THR A 6 35.54 18.71 -22.39
CA THR A 6 35.09 18.15 -23.66
C THR A 6 34.12 16.98 -23.52
N SER A 7 34.13 16.24 -22.40
CA SER A 7 33.12 15.22 -22.12
C SER A 7 31.78 15.81 -21.70
N PHE A 8 31.77 16.98 -21.04
CA PHE A 8 30.54 17.72 -20.74
C PHE A 8 29.86 18.20 -22.03
N LEU A 9 30.62 18.84 -22.93
CA LEU A 9 30.11 19.30 -24.24
C LEU A 9 29.57 18.19 -25.15
N LYS A 10 29.95 16.94 -24.92
CA LYS A 10 29.48 15.81 -25.73
C LYS A 10 28.19 15.18 -25.19
N GLY A 11 27.95 15.23 -23.88
CA GLY A 11 26.76 14.68 -23.23
C GLY A 11 25.49 15.52 -23.44
N GLU A 12 25.65 16.82 -23.72
CA GLU A 12 24.54 17.77 -23.93
C GLU A 12 23.88 17.68 -25.33
N ASN A 13 24.46 16.92 -26.27
CA ASN A 13 23.90 16.75 -27.62
C ASN A 13 22.83 15.62 -27.73
N ASN A 14 22.44 14.97 -26.63
CA ASN A 14 21.47 13.87 -26.65
C ASN A 14 20.05 14.26 -26.21
N ILE A 15 19.76 15.55 -25.95
CA ILE A 15 18.46 15.98 -25.41
C ILE A 15 17.46 16.42 -26.50
N VAL A 16 17.84 16.56 -27.77
CA VAL A 16 16.88 17.02 -28.80
C VAL A 16 17.02 16.21 -30.08
N ASN A 17 16.05 15.31 -30.31
CA ASN A 17 15.79 14.67 -31.59
C ASN A 17 14.55 15.34 -32.23
N GLU A 18 14.80 16.41 -32.99
CA GLU A 18 14.04 17.02 -34.13
C GLU A 18 12.53 17.40 -34.01
N PRO A 19 11.98 18.22 -34.94
CA PRO A 19 12.49 19.48 -35.49
C PRO A 19 11.45 20.62 -35.30
N GLY A 20 11.86 21.71 -34.68
CA GLY A 20 11.05 22.93 -34.59
C GLY A 20 11.99 24.12 -34.51
N THR A 21 12.30 24.70 -35.67
CA THR A 21 13.06 25.95 -35.80
C THR A 21 12.25 27.13 -35.26
N SER A 22 12.16 27.26 -33.95
CA SER A 22 11.72 28.51 -33.35
C SER A 22 12.43 28.69 -32.02
N SER A 23 13.28 29.71 -31.98
CA SER A 23 13.88 30.27 -30.78
C SER A 23 12.87 30.28 -29.63
N ILE A 24 13.31 29.94 -28.41
CA ILE A 24 12.50 30.03 -27.18
C ILE A 24 12.02 31.48 -26.92
N SER A 25 12.63 32.45 -27.62
CA SER A 25 12.27 33.86 -27.60
C SER A 25 11.05 34.15 -28.47
N ASN A 26 10.02 34.75 -27.86
CA ASN A 26 8.82 35.28 -28.51
C ASN A 26 9.05 36.61 -29.26
N MET A 27 10.31 37.08 -29.34
CA MET A 27 10.67 38.36 -29.96
C MET A 27 10.65 38.38 -31.50
N ALA A 28 10.55 37.22 -32.16
CA ALA A 28 10.48 37.11 -33.62
C ALA A 28 9.02 36.92 -34.09
N ASN A 29 8.71 37.44 -35.30
CA ASN A 29 7.41 37.29 -35.97
C ASN A 29 6.19 37.95 -35.29
N GLY A 30 6.36 39.06 -34.56
CA GLY A 30 5.23 39.84 -34.02
C GLY A 30 4.49 39.18 -32.85
N LYS A 31 5.15 38.22 -32.19
CA LYS A 31 4.67 37.52 -30.98
C LYS A 31 5.27 38.13 -29.70
N ASP A 32 5.83 39.32 -29.77
CA ASP A 32 6.45 40.06 -28.67
C ASP A 32 5.48 40.27 -27.48
N LYS A 33 4.18 40.35 -27.77
CA LYS A 33 3.11 40.49 -26.78
C LYS A 33 2.61 39.15 -26.20
N GLU A 34 2.98 38.03 -26.82
CA GLU A 34 2.58 36.70 -26.36
C GLU A 34 3.69 36.11 -25.48
N LEU A 35 3.58 36.32 -24.17
CA LEU A 35 4.53 35.79 -23.19
C LEU A 35 4.30 34.28 -23.00
N PRO A 36 5.33 33.42 -23.18
CA PRO A 36 5.27 32.00 -22.88
C PRO A 36 5.42 31.76 -21.37
N SER A 37 4.61 32.44 -20.56
CA SER A 37 4.71 32.43 -19.11
C SER A 37 3.55 31.65 -18.50
N PHE A 38 3.87 30.49 -17.96
CA PHE A 38 2.95 29.63 -17.22
C PHE A 38 2.33 30.34 -15.99
N TRP A 39 3.01 31.33 -15.42
CA TRP A 39 2.57 32.04 -14.20
C TRP A 39 1.59 33.20 -14.46
N ILE A 40 1.27 33.52 -15.71
CA ILE A 40 0.23 34.51 -16.02
C ILE A 40 -1.13 33.80 -16.03
N PRO A 41 -2.10 34.20 -15.17
CA PRO A 41 -3.41 33.54 -15.09
C PRO A 41 -4.16 33.46 -16.42
N SER A 42 -3.92 34.39 -17.34
CA SER A 42 -4.52 34.40 -18.69
C SER A 42 -3.85 33.45 -19.70
N LYS A 43 -2.69 32.87 -19.35
CA LYS A 43 -1.88 31.97 -20.19
C LYS A 43 -1.65 30.61 -19.54
N THR A 44 -2.11 30.40 -18.31
CA THR A 44 -2.21 29.06 -17.74
C THR A 44 -3.17 28.24 -18.61
N PRO A 45 -2.81 27.02 -19.01
CA PRO A 45 -3.80 26.09 -19.56
C PRO A 45 -4.83 25.86 -18.46
N SER A 46 -5.96 26.57 -18.54
CA SER A 46 -7.07 26.35 -17.63
C SER A 46 -7.51 24.91 -17.86
N ALA A 47 -7.20 24.02 -16.93
CA ALA A 47 -7.73 22.67 -16.96
C ALA A 47 -9.25 22.82 -17.10
N GLU A 48 -9.81 22.32 -18.19
CA GLU A 48 -11.26 22.24 -18.34
C GLU A 48 -11.80 21.60 -17.07
N LYS A 49 -12.90 22.15 -16.53
CA LYS A 49 -13.51 21.62 -15.31
C LYS A 49 -13.76 20.13 -15.54
N SER A 50 -12.89 19.30 -14.97
CA SER A 50 -13.01 17.86 -15.12
C SER A 50 -14.38 17.49 -14.56
N LYS A 51 -15.16 16.72 -15.33
CA LYS A 51 -16.38 16.12 -14.82
C LYS A 51 -15.94 15.16 -13.72
N LEU A 52 -15.99 15.64 -12.48
CA LEU A 52 -15.67 14.86 -11.30
C LEU A 52 -16.77 13.81 -11.17
N GLU A 53 -16.48 12.61 -11.68
CA GLU A 53 -17.33 11.46 -11.44
C GLU A 53 -17.35 11.16 -9.95
N LYS A 54 -18.54 10.83 -9.44
CA LYS A 54 -18.70 10.48 -8.03
C LYS A 54 -17.80 9.27 -7.75
N PRO A 55 -16.95 9.32 -6.71
CA PRO A 55 -16.14 8.17 -6.36
C PRO A 55 -17.05 6.98 -6.04
N ASP A 56 -16.60 5.79 -6.41
CA ASP A 56 -17.32 4.56 -6.12
C ASP A 56 -17.58 4.47 -4.61
N SER A 57 -18.83 4.20 -4.24
CA SER A 57 -19.24 4.05 -2.85
C SER A 57 -18.89 2.68 -2.27
N THR A 58 -18.46 1.73 -3.11
CA THR A 58 -18.12 0.38 -2.65
C THR A 58 -16.69 0.34 -2.12
N ILE A 59 -16.54 -0.29 -0.96
CA ILE A 59 -15.25 -0.45 -0.30
C ILE A 59 -14.62 -1.74 -0.83
N TYR A 60 -13.39 -1.67 -1.33
CA TYR A 60 -12.68 -2.82 -1.88
C TYR A 60 -11.56 -3.30 -0.94
N CYS A 61 -11.31 -4.61 -0.93
CA CYS A 61 -10.16 -5.19 -0.24
C CYS A 61 -8.85 -4.78 -0.94
N PRO A 62 -7.84 -4.27 -0.21
CA PRO A 62 -6.59 -3.77 -0.81
C PRO A 62 -5.72 -4.87 -1.44
N ILE A 63 -5.95 -6.13 -1.08
CA ILE A 63 -5.16 -7.28 -1.58
C ILE A 63 -5.88 -8.01 -2.71
N SER A 64 -7.20 -8.20 -2.58
CA SER A 64 -7.99 -9.03 -3.51
C SER A 64 -8.92 -8.24 -4.43
N HIS A 65 -9.06 -6.93 -4.23
CA HIS A 65 -9.98 -6.04 -4.94
C HIS A 65 -11.44 -6.49 -4.95
N ARG A 66 -11.83 -7.35 -4.01
CA ARG A 66 -13.22 -7.79 -3.84
C ARG A 66 -14.00 -6.77 -3.00
N PRO A 67 -15.31 -6.58 -3.26
CA PRO A 67 -16.15 -5.72 -2.45
C PRO A 67 -16.22 -6.25 -1.01
N LEU A 68 -15.98 -5.37 -0.03
CA LEU A 68 -15.91 -5.67 1.39
C LEU A 68 -17.12 -5.07 2.10
N LYS A 69 -17.89 -5.91 2.80
CA LYS A 69 -19.01 -5.45 3.63
C LYS A 69 -18.61 -5.49 5.10
N VAL A 70 -19.21 -4.62 5.90
CA VAL A 70 -18.98 -4.58 7.36
C VAL A 70 -19.25 -5.93 8.03
N LYS A 71 -20.22 -6.71 7.51
CA LYS A 71 -20.56 -8.05 8.01
C LYS A 71 -19.46 -9.10 7.79
N ASP A 72 -18.57 -8.86 6.85
CA ASP A 72 -17.47 -9.77 6.51
C ASP A 72 -16.19 -9.44 7.28
N LEU A 73 -16.19 -8.35 8.05
CA LEU A 73 -15.10 -7.99 8.95
C LEU A 73 -15.22 -8.80 10.24
N VAL A 74 -14.10 -9.35 10.69
CA VAL A 74 -14.00 -10.11 11.93
C VAL A 74 -12.99 -9.39 12.82
N ASP A 75 -13.36 -9.15 14.08
CA ASP A 75 -12.45 -8.60 15.07
C ASP A 75 -11.37 -9.63 15.39
N VAL A 76 -10.11 -9.27 15.20
CA VAL A 76 -8.98 -10.17 15.45
C VAL A 76 -8.42 -9.92 16.85
N LYS A 77 -8.47 -10.95 17.70
CA LYS A 77 -7.95 -10.93 19.07
C LYS A 77 -6.70 -11.79 19.16
N PHE A 78 -5.58 -11.16 19.52
CA PHE A 78 -4.33 -11.84 19.77
C PHE A 78 -4.10 -12.00 21.26
N THR A 79 -3.82 -13.23 21.70
CA THR A 79 -3.48 -13.51 23.10
C THR A 79 -2.00 -13.18 23.34
N PRO A 80 -1.66 -12.25 24.25
CA PRO A 80 -0.27 -11.89 24.52
C PRO A 80 0.44 -12.99 25.30
N VAL A 81 1.75 -13.14 25.06
CA VAL A 81 2.59 -14.03 25.87
C VAL A 81 2.89 -13.39 27.23
N ASN A 82 2.60 -14.11 28.32
CA ASN A 82 2.88 -13.68 29.68
C ASN A 82 4.11 -14.44 30.23
N ASP A 83 5.29 -14.05 29.79
CA ASP A 83 6.53 -14.55 30.36
C ASP A 83 6.90 -13.71 31.60
N PRO A 84 6.98 -14.32 32.80
CA PRO A 84 7.29 -13.60 34.04
C PRO A 84 8.72 -13.03 34.06
N ASN A 85 9.59 -13.48 33.16
CA ASN A 85 10.99 -13.08 33.11
C ASN A 85 11.23 -11.85 32.20
N ASP A 86 10.29 -11.53 31.30
CA ASP A 86 10.49 -10.47 30.31
C ASP A 86 9.64 -9.22 30.62
N LYS A 87 10.21 -8.32 31.44
CA LYS A 87 9.59 -7.04 31.84
C LYS A 87 9.49 -6.02 30.70
N LYS A 88 9.95 -6.37 29.49
CA LYS A 88 9.89 -5.51 28.31
C LYS A 88 8.45 -5.37 27.81
N SER A 89 8.14 -4.26 27.14
CA SER A 89 6.84 -4.05 26.51
C SER A 89 6.58 -5.12 25.44
N ILE A 90 5.30 -5.49 25.21
CA ILE A 90 4.90 -6.50 24.22
C ILE A 90 5.48 -6.21 22.83
N HIS A 91 5.71 -4.94 22.47
CA HIS A 91 6.23 -4.55 21.17
C HIS A 91 7.73 -4.85 20.98
N THR A 92 8.49 -4.92 22.06
CA THR A 92 9.94 -5.17 22.04
C THR A 92 10.29 -6.65 22.13
N ARG A 93 9.34 -7.49 22.55
CA ARG A 93 9.55 -8.93 22.69
C ARG A 93 9.66 -9.60 21.31
N GLU A 94 10.54 -10.59 21.20
CA GLU A 94 10.64 -11.45 20.01
C GLU A 94 9.39 -12.34 19.87
N ASN A 95 8.89 -12.82 21.01
CA ASN A 95 7.71 -13.67 21.12
C ASN A 95 6.56 -12.85 21.72
N ARG A 96 5.65 -12.37 20.87
CA ARG A 96 4.62 -11.39 21.26
C ARG A 96 3.27 -12.01 21.56
N TYR A 97 2.88 -12.99 20.75
CA TYR A 97 1.55 -13.58 20.78
C TYR A 97 1.61 -15.10 20.80
N MET A 98 0.58 -15.71 21.38
CA MET A 98 0.40 -17.16 21.43
C MET A 98 -0.97 -17.57 20.85
N CYS A 99 -1.03 -18.82 20.43
CA CYS A 99 -2.26 -19.50 20.05
C CYS A 99 -3.22 -19.57 21.25
N ALA A 100 -4.48 -19.19 21.07
CA ALA A 100 -5.47 -19.20 22.16
C ALA A 100 -5.81 -20.61 22.71
N VAL A 101 -5.51 -21.66 21.93
CA VAL A 101 -5.83 -23.04 22.30
C VAL A 101 -4.60 -23.76 22.86
N THR A 102 -3.54 -23.88 22.05
CA THR A 102 -2.34 -24.63 22.44
C THR A 102 -1.33 -23.82 23.23
N HIS A 103 -1.49 -22.50 23.29
CA HIS A 103 -0.50 -21.59 23.89
C HIS A 103 0.87 -21.65 23.20
N ASP A 104 0.93 -22.21 21.98
CA ASP A 104 2.13 -22.17 21.14
C ASP A 104 2.41 -20.74 20.67
N ILE A 105 3.68 -20.40 20.58
CA ILE A 105 4.14 -19.08 20.13
C ILE A 105 3.79 -18.90 18.65
N LEU A 106 3.14 -17.79 18.32
CA LEU A 106 2.87 -17.38 16.95
C LEU A 106 4.08 -16.63 16.37
N SER A 107 4.63 -17.14 15.28
CA SER A 107 5.69 -16.50 14.49
C SER A 107 5.22 -16.27 13.05
N ASN A 108 5.89 -15.39 12.31
CA ASN A 108 5.53 -15.04 10.93
C ASN A 108 5.58 -16.23 9.96
N SER A 109 6.33 -17.29 10.30
CA SER A 109 6.42 -18.51 9.49
C SER A 109 5.34 -19.54 9.80
N VAL A 110 4.59 -19.37 10.90
CA VAL A 110 3.57 -20.32 11.33
C VAL A 110 2.25 -19.95 10.67
N PRO A 111 1.63 -20.86 9.89
CA PRO A 111 0.35 -20.54 9.28
C PRO A 111 -0.75 -20.50 10.35
N CYS A 112 -1.44 -19.36 10.39
CA CYS A 112 -2.47 -19.05 11.38
C CYS A 112 -3.81 -18.77 10.70
N ALA A 113 -4.89 -19.01 11.42
CA ALA A 113 -6.23 -18.59 11.00
C ALA A 113 -7.03 -18.03 12.19
N VAL A 114 -8.07 -17.28 11.86
CA VAL A 114 -8.93 -16.59 12.81
C VAL A 114 -10.27 -17.30 12.89
N LEU A 115 -10.75 -17.55 14.10
CA LEU A 115 -12.09 -18.10 14.32
C LEU A 115 -13.13 -16.99 14.19
N LYS A 116 -14.02 -17.10 13.20
CA LYS A 116 -15.12 -16.14 13.00
C LYS A 116 -15.99 -15.84 14.23
N PRO A 117 -16.40 -16.83 15.07
CA PRO A 117 -17.32 -16.53 16.17
C PRO A 117 -16.66 -15.80 17.35
N THR A 118 -15.39 -16.07 17.65
CA THR A 118 -14.71 -15.51 18.84
C THR A 118 -13.71 -14.40 18.51
N GLY A 119 -13.17 -14.43 17.29
CA GLY A 119 -12.10 -13.55 16.83
C GLY A 119 -10.70 -14.02 17.19
N ASP A 120 -10.56 -15.19 17.82
CA ASP A 120 -9.27 -15.65 18.34
C ASP A 120 -8.37 -16.21 17.23
N VAL A 121 -7.08 -15.96 17.36
CA VAL A 121 -6.04 -16.46 16.44
C VAL A 121 -5.51 -17.82 16.91
N VAL A 122 -5.54 -18.78 16.00
CA VAL A 122 -5.19 -20.18 16.24
C VAL A 122 -4.29 -20.67 15.10
N THR A 123 -3.36 -21.59 15.39
CA THR A 123 -2.57 -22.25 14.34
C THR A 123 -3.45 -23.16 13.48
N LEU A 124 -3.10 -23.32 12.20
CA LEU A 124 -3.85 -24.22 11.30
C LEU A 124 -3.87 -25.67 11.81
N GLU A 125 -2.80 -26.12 12.45
CA GLU A 125 -2.73 -27.46 13.01
C GLU A 125 -3.81 -27.73 14.07
N CYS A 126 -4.08 -26.75 14.93
CA CYS A 126 -5.13 -26.86 15.94
C CYS A 126 -6.51 -26.95 15.29
N ILE A 127 -6.73 -26.20 14.20
CA ILE A 127 -7.99 -26.23 13.48
C ILE A 127 -8.25 -27.62 12.91
N GLU A 128 -7.23 -28.21 12.28
CA GLU A 128 -7.35 -29.52 11.64
C GLU A 128 -7.51 -30.66 12.66
N LYS A 129 -6.71 -30.66 13.72
CA LYS A 129 -6.65 -31.77 14.68
C LYS A 129 -7.74 -31.69 15.76
N ILE A 130 -8.02 -30.48 16.25
CA ILE A 130 -8.86 -30.27 17.44
C ILE A 130 -10.24 -29.76 17.03
N ILE A 131 -10.30 -28.68 16.27
CA ILE A 131 -11.57 -27.95 16.05
C ILE A 131 -12.47 -28.70 15.08
N LYS A 132 -11.96 -29.15 13.92
CA LYS A 132 -12.78 -29.91 12.95
C LYS A 132 -13.36 -31.19 13.58
N LYS A 133 -12.51 -31.98 14.24
CA LYS A 133 -12.93 -33.19 14.95
C LYS A 133 -14.00 -32.91 16.02
N ARG A 134 -13.91 -31.79 16.74
CA ARG A 134 -14.88 -31.40 17.75
C ARG A 134 -16.22 -30.96 17.14
N LEU A 135 -16.20 -30.23 16.03
CA LEU A 135 -17.44 -29.85 15.34
C LEU A 135 -18.18 -31.09 14.82
N ASP A 136 -17.47 -32.01 14.17
CA ASP A 136 -18.09 -33.21 13.59
C ASP A 136 -18.74 -34.10 14.67
N SER A 137 -18.11 -34.22 15.85
CA SER A 137 -18.63 -35.03 16.97
C SER A 137 -19.78 -34.39 17.75
N SER A 138 -20.07 -33.10 17.53
CA SER A 138 -21.18 -32.40 18.21
C SER A 138 -22.49 -32.40 17.42
N VAL A 139 -22.50 -32.95 16.20
CA VAL A 139 -23.71 -33.07 15.36
C VAL A 139 -24.45 -34.40 15.60
N ASP A 140 -23.81 -35.36 16.28
CA ASP A 140 -24.37 -36.70 16.55
C ASP A 140 -25.02 -36.85 17.94
N GLN A 141 -25.25 -35.75 18.68
CA GLN A 141 -26.02 -35.71 19.94
C GLN A 141 -27.20 -34.76 19.82
#